data_AF-A0A395YP10-F1
#
_entry.id   AF-A0A395YP10-F1
#
_cell.length_a   1.000
_cell.length_b   1.000
_cell.length_c   1.000
_cell.angle_alpha   90.00
_cell.angle_beta   90.00
_cell.angle_gamma   90.00
#
_symmetry.space_group_name_H-M   'P 1'
#
loop_
_entity.id
_entity.type
_entity.pdbx_description
1 polymer ?
#
loop_
_entity_poly.entity_id
_entity_poly.type
_entity_poly.pdbx_seq_one_letter_code
_entity_poly.pdbx_strand_id
1 'polypeptide(L)'
;MQKSSDGEAKIQMIHGEIKISEIDYEQSFSSLFPAVLNKCAKMETTNLLVRFQKKMGEDSITAVLGILELLPQRRKSELLCRLVMFYGQELAVLTNRFLEKDELGRNFKIGDISMIQDEEERLLLCLQDVKVDYNGLMQSELVHQKIGDAAGRLAEKLGGSIFRHIAEGSVNLAANAFVNMAPDGVEKSIISIMEREEVKEKLLRWAEEKVQKKGICLWLEDLSLIQGDTDYAGNADVADRERSENEMKQEIFQKGKLEIPWELEEELLDAAAEYLKSLLKERGQNTGLMK
;
A
#
# COMPACT_ATOMS: atom_id res chain seq x y z
N MET A 1 9.87 -48.25 8.59
CA MET A 1 8.52 -47.67 8.71
C MET A 1 8.49 -46.78 9.94
N GLN A 2 8.93 -45.53 9.79
CA GLN A 2 8.85 -44.50 10.82
C GLN A 2 7.61 -43.65 10.52
N LYS A 3 6.73 -43.55 11.53
CA LYS A 3 5.68 -42.53 11.58
C LYS A 3 6.37 -41.18 11.73
N SER A 4 6.24 -40.30 10.74
CA SER A 4 6.43 -38.86 10.96
C SER A 4 5.10 -38.30 11.44
N SER A 5 5.11 -37.90 12.71
CA SER A 5 4.20 -36.95 13.32
C SER A 5 4.32 -35.58 12.63
N ASP A 6 3.35 -34.73 12.94
CA ASP A 6 3.20 -33.33 12.55
C ASP A 6 2.49 -33.09 11.22
N GLY A 7 1.17 -33.32 11.26
CA GLY A 7 0.24 -32.55 10.43
C GLY A 7 0.08 -31.15 11.02
N GLU A 8 1.09 -30.29 10.85
CA GLU A 8 0.86 -28.85 10.90
C GLU A 8 0.12 -28.46 9.62
N ALA A 9 -1.10 -27.91 9.77
CA ALA A 9 -1.80 -27.30 8.66
C ALA A 9 -0.89 -26.21 8.08
N LYS A 10 -0.49 -26.39 6.82
CA LYS A 10 0.33 -25.42 6.10
C LYS A 10 -0.52 -24.17 5.93
N ILE A 11 -0.29 -23.15 6.76
CA ILE A 11 -0.97 -21.86 6.67
C ILE A 11 -0.58 -21.27 5.32
N GLN A 12 -1.51 -21.28 4.36
CA GLN A 12 -1.31 -20.61 3.09
C GLN A 12 -1.25 -19.11 3.34
N MET A 13 -0.21 -18.47 2.84
CA MET A 13 -0.04 -17.04 3.03
C MET A 13 -0.91 -16.30 2.01
N ILE A 14 -1.63 -15.29 2.47
CA ILE A 14 -2.49 -14.46 1.62
C ILE A 14 -1.71 -13.23 1.22
N HIS A 15 -1.72 -12.95 -0.08
CA HIS A 15 -1.25 -11.70 -0.67
C HIS A 15 -2.45 -10.96 -1.27
N GLY A 16 -2.34 -9.64 -1.35
CA GLY A 16 -3.34 -8.79 -1.99
C GLY A 16 -2.73 -7.97 -3.12
N GLU A 17 -3.42 -7.88 -4.24
CA GLU A 17 -3.09 -6.94 -5.32
C GLU A 17 -4.21 -5.95 -5.46
N ILE A 18 -3.87 -4.67 -5.42
CA ILE A 18 -4.79 -3.60 -5.75
C ILE A 18 -4.29 -2.93 -7.02
N LYS A 19 -5.09 -3.00 -8.07
CA LYS A 19 -4.80 -2.34 -9.33
C LYS A 19 -5.19 -0.87 -9.24
N ILE A 20 -4.27 0.02 -9.59
CA ILE A 20 -4.49 1.46 -9.62
C ILE A 20 -4.75 1.86 -11.07
N SER A 21 -5.93 2.43 -11.34
CA SER A 21 -6.30 2.89 -12.68
C SER A 21 -5.67 4.25 -12.99
N GLU A 22 -5.73 5.18 -12.05
CA GLU A 22 -5.28 6.55 -12.25
C GLU A 22 -4.73 7.17 -10.95
N ILE A 23 -3.77 8.08 -11.11
CA ILE A 23 -3.23 8.92 -10.03
C ILE A 23 -3.15 10.35 -10.55
N ASP A 24 -3.80 11.27 -9.85
CA ASP A 24 -3.60 12.70 -10.04
C ASP A 24 -2.40 13.13 -9.18
N TYR A 25 -1.21 13.05 -9.78
CA TYR A 25 0.05 13.38 -9.11
C TYR A 25 0.10 14.84 -8.67
N GLU A 26 -0.45 15.76 -9.47
CA GLU A 26 -0.40 17.19 -9.21
C GLU A 26 -1.28 17.55 -8.01
N GLN A 27 -2.52 17.07 -8.01
CA GLN A 27 -3.45 17.29 -6.90
C GLN A 27 -2.97 16.58 -5.63
N SER A 28 -2.43 15.37 -5.76
CA SER A 28 -1.86 14.63 -4.62
C SER A 28 -0.70 15.38 -3.99
N PHE A 29 0.24 15.85 -4.83
CA PHE A 29 1.38 16.61 -4.35
C PHE A 29 0.96 17.92 -3.72
N SER A 30 0.11 18.70 -4.41
CA SER A 30 -0.41 19.99 -3.89
C SER A 30 -1.12 19.85 -2.55
N SER A 31 -1.83 18.74 -2.33
CA SER A 31 -2.55 18.47 -1.07
C SER A 31 -1.62 18.04 0.07
N LEU A 32 -0.60 17.22 -0.22
CA LEU A 32 0.32 16.67 0.79
C LEU A 32 1.47 17.61 1.13
N PHE A 33 1.95 18.37 0.16
CA PHE A 33 3.19 19.12 0.26
C PHE A 33 3.20 20.15 1.39
N PRO A 34 2.11 20.88 1.71
CA PRO A 34 2.08 21.78 2.87
C PRO A 34 2.38 21.07 4.20
N ALA A 35 1.93 19.83 4.38
CA ALA A 35 2.24 19.05 5.57
C ALA A 35 3.72 18.64 5.62
N VAL A 36 4.30 18.32 4.45
CA VAL A 36 5.73 18.02 4.31
C VAL A 36 6.57 19.26 4.62
N LEU A 37 6.24 20.42 4.05
CA LEU A 37 6.93 21.68 4.33
C LEU A 37 6.95 22.01 5.83
N ASN A 38 5.80 21.88 6.48
CA ASN A 38 5.68 22.12 7.92
C ASN A 38 6.53 21.15 8.75
N LYS A 39 6.66 19.89 8.31
CA LYS A 39 7.52 18.90 8.98
C LYS A 39 8.99 19.24 8.77
N CYS A 40 9.40 19.50 7.53
CA CYS A 40 10.78 19.83 7.17
C CYS A 40 11.26 21.13 7.82
N ALA A 41 10.40 22.15 7.94
CA ALA A 41 10.73 23.40 8.61
C ALA A 41 11.21 23.19 10.06
N LYS A 42 10.65 22.18 10.75
CA LYS A 42 10.95 21.85 12.15
C LYS A 42 12.16 20.92 12.33
N MET A 43 12.75 20.41 11.24
CA MET A 43 13.88 19.49 11.31
C MET A 43 15.19 20.26 11.33
N GLU A 44 16.05 20.03 12.32
CA GLU A 44 17.47 20.38 12.22
C GLU A 44 18.21 19.22 11.58
N THR A 45 18.72 19.42 10.36
CA THR A 45 19.35 18.34 9.58
C THR A 45 20.41 18.88 8.64
N THR A 46 21.46 18.09 8.42
CA THR A 46 22.48 18.32 7.39
C THR A 46 22.01 17.92 6.00
N ASN A 47 20.81 17.32 5.88
CA ASN A 47 20.27 16.86 4.61
C ASN A 47 20.10 18.02 3.61
N LEU A 48 20.79 17.91 2.47
CA LEU A 48 20.84 18.90 1.41
C LEU A 48 19.45 19.27 0.87
N LEU A 49 18.57 18.28 0.68
CA LEU A 49 17.22 18.51 0.13
C LEU A 49 16.34 19.29 1.10
N VAL A 50 16.45 19.02 2.40
CA VAL A 50 15.71 19.76 3.43
C VAL A 50 16.24 21.20 3.53
N ARG A 51 17.57 21.40 3.50
CA ARG A 51 18.17 22.75 3.47
C ARG A 51 17.77 23.54 2.23
N PHE A 52 17.84 22.92 1.06
CA PHE A 52 17.37 23.50 -0.20
C PHE A 52 15.88 23.87 -0.14
N GLN A 53 15.03 22.97 0.34
CA GLN A 53 13.60 23.22 0.52
C GLN A 53 13.33 24.39 1.48
N LYS A 54 14.07 24.49 2.60
CA LYS A 54 13.95 25.63 3.52
C LYS A 54 14.33 26.95 2.84
N LYS A 55 15.41 26.95 2.04
CA LYS A 55 15.83 28.13 1.27
C LYS A 55 14.78 28.52 0.23
N MET A 56 14.18 27.55 -0.45
CA MET A 56 13.11 27.78 -1.42
C MET A 56 11.82 28.27 -0.76
N GLY A 57 11.49 27.82 0.46
CA GLY A 57 10.27 28.24 1.17
C GLY A 57 9.01 27.80 0.42
N GLU A 58 8.03 28.70 0.27
CA GLU A 58 6.78 28.42 -0.45
C GLU A 58 7.00 28.21 -1.97
N ASP A 59 8.05 28.80 -2.55
CA ASP A 59 8.40 28.64 -3.97
C ASP A 59 8.80 27.19 -4.31
N SER A 60 9.10 26.37 -3.30
CA SER A 60 9.43 24.96 -3.50
C SER A 60 8.27 24.15 -4.06
N ILE A 61 7.01 24.51 -3.77
CA ILE A 61 5.85 23.79 -4.33
C ILE A 61 5.87 23.93 -5.85
N THR A 62 5.94 25.17 -6.33
CA THR A 62 5.91 25.49 -7.76
C THR A 62 7.12 24.91 -8.49
N ALA A 63 8.31 24.94 -7.87
CA ALA A 63 9.49 24.33 -8.44
C ALA A 63 9.32 22.80 -8.61
N VAL A 64 8.83 22.10 -7.58
CA VAL A 64 8.65 20.64 -7.66
C VAL A 64 7.51 20.26 -8.60
N LEU A 65 6.39 21.00 -8.59
CA LEU A 65 5.31 20.79 -9.55
C LEU A 65 5.80 20.98 -10.99
N GLY A 66 6.61 22.00 -11.26
CA GLY A 66 7.23 22.20 -12.58
C GLY A 66 8.16 21.05 -12.99
N ILE A 67 8.91 20.47 -12.05
CA ILE A 67 9.71 19.27 -12.31
C ILE A 67 8.81 18.07 -12.59
N LEU A 68 7.75 17.88 -11.81
CA LEU A 68 6.79 16.79 -11.98
C LEU A 68 6.07 16.90 -13.34
N GLU A 69 5.65 18.09 -13.77
CA GLU A 69 5.05 18.33 -15.09
C GLU A 69 5.96 17.85 -16.23
N LEU A 70 7.27 18.08 -16.11
CA LEU A 70 8.25 17.72 -17.14
C LEU A 70 8.60 16.23 -17.15
N LEU A 71 8.29 15.49 -16.09
CA LEU A 71 8.54 14.05 -16.03
C LEU A 71 7.49 13.28 -16.84
N PRO A 72 7.92 12.40 -17.77
CA PRO A 72 7.01 11.47 -18.43
C PRO A 72 6.25 10.62 -17.41
N GLN A 73 5.01 10.23 -17.73
CA GLN A 73 4.15 9.44 -16.83
C GLN A 73 4.86 8.20 -16.29
N ARG A 74 5.57 7.48 -17.16
CA ARG A 74 6.38 6.33 -16.77
C ARG A 74 7.42 6.64 -15.68
N ARG A 75 8.08 7.80 -15.74
CA ARG A 75 9.06 8.21 -14.71
C ARG A 75 8.39 8.58 -13.39
N LYS A 76 7.17 9.14 -13.43
CA LYS A 76 6.36 9.37 -12.22
C LYS A 76 6.00 8.05 -11.55
N SER A 77 5.54 7.07 -12.33
CA SER A 77 5.24 5.71 -11.86
C SER A 77 6.48 5.03 -11.27
N GLU A 78 7.61 5.03 -11.98
CA GLU A 78 8.87 4.46 -11.47
C GLU A 78 9.34 5.11 -10.16
N LEU A 79 9.23 6.44 -10.05
CA LEU A 79 9.55 7.16 -8.82
C LEU A 79 8.62 6.76 -7.67
N LEU A 80 7.31 6.65 -7.94
CA LEU A 80 6.34 6.25 -6.94
C LEU A 80 6.59 4.81 -6.45
N CYS A 81 6.84 3.86 -7.36
CA CYS A 81 7.20 2.49 -7.00
C CYS A 81 8.41 2.47 -6.06
N ARG A 82 9.49 3.18 -6.42
CA ARG A 82 10.70 3.29 -5.58
C ARG A 82 10.42 3.87 -4.20
N LEU A 83 9.57 4.90 -4.12
CA LEU A 83 9.20 5.52 -2.85
C LEU A 83 8.40 4.55 -1.97
N VAL A 84 7.41 3.86 -2.54
CA VAL A 84 6.59 2.90 -1.79
C VAL A 84 7.43 1.73 -1.33
N MET A 85 8.32 1.20 -2.17
CA MET A 85 9.27 0.16 -1.76
C MET A 85 10.17 0.62 -0.60
N PHE A 86 10.72 1.83 -0.68
CA PHE A 86 11.61 2.35 0.35
C PHE A 86 10.92 2.54 1.71
N TYR A 87 9.61 2.82 1.70
CA TYR A 87 8.81 3.04 2.92
C TYR A 87 7.79 1.91 3.18
N GLY A 88 7.96 0.75 2.56
CA GLY A 88 6.93 -0.30 2.53
C GLY A 88 6.53 -0.77 3.92
N GLN A 89 7.52 -0.97 4.80
CA GLN A 89 7.32 -1.36 6.19
C GLN A 89 6.61 -0.28 7.00
N GLU A 90 7.02 0.98 6.87
CA GLU A 90 6.35 2.10 7.54
C GLU A 90 4.91 2.26 7.06
N LEU A 91 4.66 2.07 5.77
CA LEU A 91 3.32 2.08 5.18
C LEU A 91 2.48 0.94 5.74
N ALA A 92 3.02 -0.28 5.84
CA ALA A 92 2.34 -1.43 6.45
C ALA A 92 1.96 -1.14 7.91
N VAL A 93 2.88 -0.60 8.70
CA VAL A 93 2.63 -0.22 10.11
C VAL A 93 1.53 0.84 10.22
N LEU A 94 1.57 1.89 9.38
CA LEU A 94 0.55 2.94 9.40
C LEU A 94 -0.81 2.42 8.94
N THR A 95 -0.83 1.56 7.92
CA THR A 95 -2.05 0.94 7.40
C THR A 95 -2.67 0.03 8.45
N ASN A 96 -1.89 -0.81 9.12
CA ASN A 96 -2.39 -1.67 10.21
C ASN A 96 -3.00 -0.85 11.36
N ARG A 97 -2.37 0.25 11.79
CA ARG A 97 -2.96 1.15 12.80
C ARG A 97 -4.28 1.79 12.36
N PHE A 98 -4.45 1.97 11.06
CA PHE A 98 -5.70 2.47 10.51
C PHE A 98 -6.77 1.36 10.50
N LEU A 99 -6.41 0.16 10.06
CA LEU A 99 -7.27 -1.02 10.04
C LEU A 99 -7.76 -1.42 11.44
N GLU A 100 -6.92 -1.32 12.47
CA GLU A 100 -7.27 -1.60 13.87
C GLU A 100 -8.48 -0.80 14.40
N LYS A 101 -8.81 0.34 13.77
CA LYS A 101 -9.94 1.19 14.16
C LYS A 101 -11.27 0.75 13.56
N ASP A 102 -11.24 -0.19 12.61
CA ASP A 102 -12.40 -0.68 11.88
C ASP A 102 -12.84 -2.06 12.38
N GLU A 103 -14.14 -2.35 12.35
CA GLU A 103 -14.70 -3.61 12.86
C GLU A 103 -14.18 -4.83 12.09
N LEU A 104 -14.07 -4.72 10.77
CA LEU A 104 -13.55 -5.77 9.90
C LEU A 104 -12.04 -5.64 9.79
N GLY A 105 -11.53 -4.41 9.62
CA GLY A 105 -10.11 -4.11 9.43
C GLY A 105 -9.21 -4.63 10.54
N ARG A 106 -9.63 -4.59 11.81
CA ARG A 106 -8.82 -5.05 12.95
C ARG A 106 -8.41 -6.52 12.89
N ASN A 107 -9.11 -7.30 12.07
CA ASN A 107 -8.85 -8.72 11.90
C ASN A 107 -7.84 -8.99 10.77
N PHE A 108 -7.30 -7.95 10.13
CA PHE A 108 -6.26 -8.06 9.11
C PHE A 108 -4.96 -7.44 9.60
N LYS A 109 -3.84 -8.12 9.31
CA LYS A 109 -2.49 -7.57 9.48
C LYS A 109 -1.68 -7.76 8.23
N ILE A 110 -1.23 -6.65 7.66
CA ILE A 110 -0.36 -6.62 6.48
C ILE A 110 1.09 -6.66 6.95
N GLY A 111 1.91 -7.55 6.39
CA GLY A 111 3.33 -7.66 6.72
C GLY A 111 4.20 -6.64 6.00
N ASP A 112 3.97 -6.45 4.70
CA ASP A 112 4.66 -5.44 3.89
C ASP A 112 3.74 -4.84 2.82
N ILE A 113 4.08 -3.65 2.36
CA ILE A 113 3.42 -2.99 1.23
C ILE A 113 4.47 -2.62 0.22
N SER A 114 4.34 -3.12 -0.99
CA SER A 114 5.17 -2.70 -2.12
C SER A 114 4.31 -2.20 -3.27
N MET A 115 4.95 -1.56 -4.25
CA MET A 115 4.27 -1.15 -5.47
C MET A 115 5.15 -1.52 -6.65
N ILE A 116 4.54 -2.16 -7.63
CA ILE A 116 5.18 -2.55 -8.87
C ILE A 116 4.43 -1.97 -10.05
N GLN A 117 5.08 -1.99 -11.19
CA GLN A 117 4.48 -1.68 -12.47
C GLN A 117 4.41 -2.98 -13.28
N ASP A 118 3.23 -3.34 -13.78
CA ASP A 118 3.05 -4.55 -14.58
C ASP A 118 3.57 -4.36 -16.02
N GLU A 119 3.50 -5.43 -16.82
CA GLU A 119 3.95 -5.42 -18.22
C GLU A 119 3.17 -4.43 -19.11
N GLU A 120 1.96 -4.04 -18.68
CA GLU A 120 1.10 -3.05 -19.36
C GLU A 120 1.30 -1.62 -18.82
N GLU A 121 2.38 -1.37 -18.07
CA GLU A 121 2.69 -0.11 -17.42
C GLU A 121 1.66 0.34 -16.34
N ARG A 122 0.83 -0.58 -15.84
CA ARG A 122 -0.17 -0.28 -14.80
C ARG A 122 0.43 -0.45 -13.41
N LEU A 123 0.02 0.40 -12.48
CA LEU A 123 0.51 0.36 -11.10
C LEU A 123 -0.28 -0.65 -10.28
N LEU A 124 0.44 -1.53 -9.60
CA LEU A 124 -0.11 -2.53 -8.68
C LEU A 124 0.44 -2.26 -7.28
N LEU A 125 -0.45 -2.05 -6.31
CA LEU A 125 -0.10 -2.02 -4.91
C LEU A 125 -0.21 -3.44 -4.34
N CYS A 126 0.92 -3.99 -3.90
CA CYS A 126 1.03 -5.35 -3.40
C CYS A 126 1.03 -5.33 -1.87
N LEU A 127 0.10 -6.05 -1.27
CA LEU A 127 0.01 -6.32 0.16
C LEU A 127 0.59 -7.70 0.41
N GLN A 128 1.72 -7.77 1.11
CA GLN A 128 2.40 -9.03 1.39
C GLN A 128 2.12 -9.52 2.80
N ASP A 129 2.16 -10.84 2.95
CA ASP A 129 2.03 -11.56 4.22
C ASP A 129 0.78 -11.15 5.02
N VAL A 130 -0.36 -11.05 4.34
CA VAL A 130 -1.63 -10.67 4.96
C VAL A 130 -2.09 -11.80 5.88
N LYS A 131 -2.08 -11.52 7.18
CA LYS A 131 -2.59 -12.41 8.23
C LYS A 131 -4.01 -12.03 8.56
N VAL A 132 -4.89 -13.02 8.64
CA VAL A 132 -6.30 -12.84 8.93
C VAL A 132 -6.66 -13.54 10.24
N ASP A 133 -7.24 -12.81 11.18
CA ASP A 133 -7.89 -13.36 12.36
C ASP A 133 -9.32 -13.78 12.00
N TYR A 134 -9.46 -15.02 11.53
CA TYR A 134 -10.76 -15.58 11.17
C TYR A 134 -11.71 -15.66 12.37
N ASN A 135 -11.21 -15.89 13.58
CA ASN A 135 -12.05 -15.94 14.78
C ASN A 135 -12.65 -14.56 15.09
N GLY A 136 -11.86 -13.49 14.93
CA GLY A 136 -12.33 -12.12 15.04
C GLY A 136 -13.35 -11.75 13.97
N LEU A 137 -13.14 -12.17 12.71
CA LEU A 137 -14.10 -11.96 11.62
C LEU A 137 -15.44 -12.66 11.89
N MET A 138 -15.43 -13.87 12.46
CA MET A 138 -16.65 -14.61 12.81
C MET A 138 -17.54 -13.87 13.82
N GLN A 139 -16.98 -12.97 14.63
CA GLN A 139 -17.75 -12.16 15.57
C GLN A 139 -18.46 -10.99 14.90
N SER A 140 -18.11 -10.66 13.65
CA SER A 140 -18.84 -9.66 12.87
C SER A 140 -20.16 -10.24 12.38
N GLU A 141 -21.24 -9.51 12.65
CA GLU A 141 -22.62 -9.91 12.30
C GLU A 141 -22.77 -10.21 10.79
N LEU A 142 -22.02 -9.48 9.95
CA LEU A 142 -22.03 -9.61 8.49
C LEU A 142 -21.38 -10.92 8.00
N VAL A 143 -20.31 -11.35 8.66
CA VAL A 143 -19.60 -12.60 8.35
C VAL A 143 -20.39 -13.79 8.89
N HIS A 144 -20.95 -13.64 10.09
CA HIS A 144 -21.69 -14.66 10.81
C HIS A 144 -22.97 -15.12 10.06
N GLN A 145 -23.75 -14.18 9.49
CA GLN A 145 -24.91 -14.53 8.66
C GLN A 145 -24.53 -15.33 7.41
N LYS A 146 -23.49 -14.90 6.70
CA LYS A 146 -23.09 -15.53 5.42
C LYS A 146 -22.45 -16.90 5.59
N ILE A 147 -21.74 -17.13 6.70
CA ILE A 147 -21.19 -18.45 7.03
C ILE A 147 -22.28 -19.39 7.51
N GLY A 148 -23.33 -18.88 8.16
CA GLY A 148 -24.58 -19.61 8.38
C GLY A 148 -25.16 -20.19 7.09
N ASP A 149 -25.26 -19.36 6.04
CA ASP A 149 -25.78 -19.80 4.74
C ASP A 149 -24.87 -20.83 4.05
N ALA A 150 -23.55 -20.68 4.17
CA ALA A 150 -22.58 -21.62 3.61
C ALA A 150 -22.60 -22.98 4.33
N ALA A 151 -22.69 -22.96 5.66
CA ALA A 151 -22.84 -24.15 6.50
C ALA A 151 -24.16 -24.88 6.18
N GLY A 152 -25.26 -24.14 5.97
CA GLY A 152 -26.53 -24.71 5.52
C GLY A 152 -26.43 -25.46 4.19
N ARG A 153 -25.79 -24.85 3.18
CA ARG A 153 -25.58 -25.48 1.86
C ARG A 153 -24.67 -26.71 1.92
N LEU A 154 -23.67 -26.73 2.79
CA LEU A 154 -22.79 -27.89 2.99
C LEU A 154 -23.51 -29.04 3.73
N ALA A 155 -24.34 -28.72 4.72
CA ALA A 155 -25.17 -29.69 5.42
C ALA A 155 -26.14 -30.40 4.48
N GLU A 156 -26.75 -29.65 3.56
CA GLU A 156 -27.65 -30.19 2.52
C GLU A 156 -26.90 -31.10 1.53
N LYS A 157 -25.66 -30.76 1.15
CA LYS A 157 -24.85 -31.56 0.22
C LYS A 157 -24.26 -32.83 0.83
N LEU A 158 -23.83 -32.79 2.08
CA LEU A 158 -23.10 -33.89 2.72
C LEU A 158 -24.01 -34.91 3.40
N GLY A 159 -25.32 -34.64 3.50
CA GLY A 159 -26.30 -35.58 4.06
C GLY A 159 -26.03 -36.02 5.50
N GLY A 160 -25.13 -35.32 6.21
CA GLY A 160 -24.66 -35.71 7.54
C GLY A 160 -25.69 -35.36 8.61
N SER A 161 -26.16 -36.38 9.34
CA SER A 161 -27.11 -36.25 10.46
C SER A 161 -26.67 -35.24 11.53
N ILE A 162 -25.37 -35.03 11.70
CA ILE A 162 -24.78 -34.11 12.68
C ILE A 162 -25.06 -32.63 12.31
N PHE A 163 -24.92 -32.26 11.05
CA PHE A 163 -25.16 -30.87 10.61
C PHE A 163 -26.63 -30.54 10.49
N ARG A 164 -27.50 -31.54 10.28
CA ARG A 164 -28.95 -31.34 10.21
C ARG A 164 -29.55 -30.91 11.55
N HIS A 165 -29.12 -31.51 12.66
CA HIS A 165 -29.55 -31.09 14.01
C HIS A 165 -28.94 -29.77 14.47
N ILE A 166 -27.78 -29.41 13.94
CA ILE A 166 -27.14 -28.13 14.23
C ILE A 166 -27.76 -27.00 13.37
N ALA A 167 -28.18 -27.29 12.14
CA ALA A 167 -28.94 -26.37 11.28
C ALA A 167 -30.39 -26.16 11.75
N GLU A 168 -30.95 -27.11 12.50
CA GLU A 168 -32.21 -26.97 13.24
C GLU A 168 -32.04 -26.10 14.52
N GLY A 169 -30.80 -25.91 14.97
CA GLY A 169 -30.42 -24.94 16.00
C GLY A 169 -30.07 -23.57 15.40
N SER A 170 -30.12 -22.51 16.22
CA SER A 170 -29.79 -21.14 15.80
C SER A 170 -28.49 -21.06 14.98
N VAL A 171 -28.44 -20.20 13.96
CA VAL A 171 -27.28 -19.94 13.09
C VAL A 171 -25.94 -19.86 13.85
N ASN A 172 -25.95 -19.36 15.08
CA ASN A 172 -24.80 -19.27 16.00
C ASN A 172 -24.19 -20.63 16.39
N LEU A 173 -24.98 -21.68 16.53
CA LEU A 173 -24.47 -23.02 16.87
C LEU A 173 -23.84 -23.69 15.64
N ALA A 174 -24.42 -23.49 14.45
CA ALA A 174 -23.87 -23.99 13.19
C ALA A 174 -22.55 -23.33 12.82
N ALA A 175 -22.48 -22.00 12.93
CA ALA A 175 -21.25 -21.25 12.69
C ALA A 175 -20.13 -21.68 13.66
N ASN A 176 -20.42 -21.77 14.97
CA ASN A 176 -19.42 -22.16 15.97
C ASN A 176 -18.96 -23.62 15.82
N ALA A 177 -19.85 -24.55 15.45
CA ALA A 177 -19.47 -25.94 15.19
C ALA A 177 -18.61 -26.06 13.92
N PHE A 178 -18.95 -25.31 12.87
CA PHE A 178 -18.20 -25.30 11.60
C PHE A 178 -16.78 -24.75 11.77
N VAL A 179 -16.61 -23.68 12.57
CA VAL A 179 -15.29 -23.12 12.90
C VAL A 179 -14.38 -24.13 13.61
N ASN A 180 -14.92 -24.88 14.57
CA ASN A 180 -14.13 -25.84 15.35
C ASN A 180 -13.83 -27.14 14.58
N MET A 181 -14.68 -27.52 13.61
CA MET A 181 -14.53 -28.79 12.88
C MET A 181 -13.83 -28.64 11.53
N ALA A 182 -13.87 -27.45 10.92
CA ALA A 182 -13.35 -27.22 9.57
C ALA A 182 -12.76 -25.81 9.39
N PRO A 183 -11.65 -25.47 10.07
CA PRO A 183 -10.99 -24.17 9.96
C PRO A 183 -10.64 -23.80 8.51
N ASP A 184 -10.11 -24.75 7.72
CA ASP A 184 -9.84 -24.55 6.29
C ASP A 184 -11.10 -24.22 5.47
N GLY A 185 -12.26 -24.73 5.89
CA GLY A 185 -13.55 -24.45 5.26
C GLY A 185 -14.05 -23.04 5.56
N VAL A 186 -13.75 -22.52 6.75
CA VAL A 186 -14.04 -21.14 7.15
C VAL A 186 -13.16 -20.16 6.37
N GLU A 187 -11.87 -20.43 6.29
CA GLU A 187 -10.92 -19.62 5.51
C GLU A 187 -11.37 -19.49 4.05
N LYS A 188 -11.66 -20.62 3.38
CA LYS A 188 -12.18 -20.63 2.00
C LYS A 188 -13.49 -19.86 1.85
N SER A 189 -14.38 -19.97 2.84
CA SER A 189 -15.65 -19.24 2.83
C SER A 189 -15.43 -17.74 2.94
N ILE A 190 -14.55 -17.30 3.84
CA ILE A 190 -14.24 -15.87 4.03
C ILE A 190 -13.57 -15.29 2.78
N ILE A 191 -12.63 -16.01 2.18
CA ILE A 191 -11.96 -15.58 0.94
C ILE A 191 -12.98 -15.50 -0.20
N SER A 192 -13.84 -16.52 -0.36
CA SER A 192 -14.90 -16.47 -1.37
C SER A 192 -15.89 -15.31 -1.19
N ILE A 193 -16.08 -14.83 0.05
CA ILE A 193 -16.89 -13.64 0.33
C ILE A 193 -16.15 -12.38 -0.10
N MET A 194 -14.85 -12.28 0.20
CA MET A 194 -14.01 -11.15 -0.18
C MET A 194 -13.80 -11.06 -1.70
N GLU A 195 -13.82 -12.20 -2.39
CA GLU A 195 -13.71 -12.27 -3.85
C GLU A 195 -14.99 -11.88 -4.60
N ARG A 196 -16.12 -11.69 -3.90
CA ARG A 196 -17.35 -11.20 -4.53
C ARG A 196 -17.16 -9.77 -5.00
N GLU A 197 -17.54 -9.52 -6.26
CA GLU A 197 -17.44 -8.19 -6.89
C GLU A 197 -18.05 -7.07 -6.02
N GLU A 198 -19.27 -7.27 -5.51
CA GLU A 198 -19.96 -6.31 -4.65
C GLU A 198 -19.18 -5.95 -3.36
N VAL A 199 -18.34 -6.87 -2.87
CA VAL A 199 -17.51 -6.66 -1.68
C VAL A 199 -16.23 -5.96 -2.08
N LYS A 200 -15.57 -6.40 -3.16
CA LYS A 200 -14.39 -5.75 -3.72
C LYS A 200 -14.66 -4.27 -4.04
N GLU A 201 -15.71 -3.98 -4.80
CA GLU A 201 -16.10 -2.61 -5.16
C GLU A 201 -16.31 -1.72 -3.92
N LYS A 202 -16.95 -2.26 -2.88
CA LYS A 202 -17.16 -1.52 -1.62
C LYS A 202 -15.85 -1.25 -0.90
N LEU A 203 -14.95 -2.23 -0.84
CA LEU A 203 -13.64 -2.08 -0.21
C LEU A 203 -12.77 -1.08 -0.97
N LEU A 204 -12.74 -1.17 -2.30
CA LEU A 204 -12.00 -0.25 -3.17
C LEU A 204 -12.50 1.19 -2.99
N ARG A 205 -13.81 1.42 -3.12
CA ARG A 205 -14.39 2.77 -2.95
C ARG A 205 -14.15 3.33 -1.55
N TRP A 206 -14.22 2.48 -0.53
CA TRP A 206 -13.90 2.91 0.84
C TRP A 206 -12.43 3.29 0.98
N ALA A 207 -11.51 2.49 0.42
CA ALA A 207 -10.09 2.78 0.43
C ALA A 207 -9.78 4.11 -0.29
N GLU A 208 -10.33 4.30 -1.50
CA GLU A 208 -10.25 5.55 -2.27
C GLU A 208 -10.71 6.77 -1.44
N GLU A 209 -11.91 6.70 -0.86
CA GLU A 209 -12.46 7.81 -0.07
C GLU A 209 -11.54 8.18 1.10
N LYS A 210 -10.94 7.17 1.76
CA LYS A 210 -10.04 7.39 2.89
C LYS A 210 -8.72 8.01 2.48
N VAL A 211 -8.11 7.56 1.39
CA VAL A 211 -6.83 8.12 0.92
C VAL A 211 -7.02 9.51 0.32
N GLN A 212 -8.12 9.76 -0.39
CA GLN A 212 -8.49 11.08 -0.91
C GLN A 212 -8.74 12.09 0.20
N LYS A 213 -9.41 11.69 1.30
CA LYS A 213 -9.55 12.52 2.51
C LYS A 213 -8.21 12.88 3.17
N LYS A 214 -7.14 12.17 2.84
CA LYS A 214 -5.76 12.46 3.29
C LYS A 214 -4.93 13.22 2.26
N GLY A 215 -5.54 13.61 1.13
CA GLY A 215 -4.88 14.39 0.09
C GLY A 215 -4.16 13.53 -0.95
N ILE A 216 -4.40 12.22 -1.01
CA ILE A 216 -3.89 11.36 -2.08
C ILE A 216 -5.02 11.12 -3.09
N CYS A 217 -4.87 11.65 -4.30
CA CYS A 217 -5.84 11.57 -5.37
C CYS A 217 -5.50 10.41 -6.30
N LEU A 218 -6.15 9.27 -6.08
CA LEU A 218 -6.02 8.07 -6.88
C LEU A 218 -7.37 7.37 -7.05
N TRP A 219 -7.41 6.48 -8.04
CA TRP A 219 -8.54 5.61 -8.37
C TRP A 219 -8.06 4.16 -8.46
N LEU A 220 -8.86 3.25 -7.91
CA LEU A 220 -8.58 1.83 -7.81
C LEU A 220 -9.52 1.08 -8.76
N GLU A 221 -8.99 0.07 -9.43
CA GLU A 221 -9.72 -0.69 -10.46
C GLU A 221 -10.17 -2.05 -9.97
N ASP A 222 -9.28 -2.81 -9.33
CA ASP A 222 -9.55 -4.18 -8.89
C ASP A 222 -8.76 -4.52 -7.63
N LEU A 223 -9.29 -5.49 -6.87
CA LEU A 223 -8.65 -6.12 -5.73
C LEU A 223 -8.61 -7.64 -5.98
N SER A 224 -7.42 -8.22 -5.99
CA SER A 224 -7.23 -9.67 -6.09
C SER A 224 -6.57 -10.21 -4.82
N LEU A 225 -7.05 -11.35 -4.34
CA LEU A 225 -6.43 -12.10 -3.24
C LEU A 225 -5.71 -13.31 -3.83
N ILE A 226 -4.44 -13.47 -3.49
CA ILE A 226 -3.60 -14.54 -4.02
C ILE A 226 -3.15 -15.41 -2.86
N GLN A 227 -3.45 -16.70 -2.93
CA GLN A 227 -2.95 -17.71 -2.00
C GLN A 227 -1.70 -18.37 -2.59
N GLY A 228 -0.57 -18.31 -1.89
CA GLY A 228 0.67 -18.90 -2.38
C GLY A 228 1.76 -19.07 -1.32
N ASP A 229 2.70 -19.98 -1.59
CA ASP A 229 3.92 -20.16 -0.80
C ASP A 229 5.04 -19.27 -1.38
N THR A 230 5.29 -18.11 -0.76
CA THR A 230 6.53 -17.31 -0.75
C THR A 230 7.29 -16.93 -2.05
N ASP A 231 6.85 -17.31 -3.24
CA ASP A 231 7.41 -16.80 -4.51
C ASP A 231 6.43 -15.83 -5.19
N TYR A 232 6.00 -14.84 -4.41
CA TYR A 232 5.22 -13.74 -4.94
C TYR A 232 6.12 -12.89 -5.86
N ALA A 233 5.73 -12.71 -7.12
CA ALA A 233 6.56 -12.09 -8.16
C ALA A 233 7.09 -10.68 -7.79
N GLY A 234 6.40 -10.00 -6.87
CA GLY A 234 6.87 -8.75 -6.27
C GLY A 234 8.19 -8.87 -5.48
N ASN A 235 8.66 -10.06 -5.12
CA ASN A 235 9.91 -10.26 -4.37
C ASN A 235 11.09 -10.72 -5.24
N ALA A 236 10.84 -11.51 -6.31
CA ALA A 236 11.90 -12.03 -7.17
C ALA A 236 12.55 -10.91 -8.01
N ASP A 237 11.74 -10.03 -8.59
CA ASP A 237 12.23 -8.92 -9.42
C ASP A 237 12.78 -7.74 -8.57
N VAL A 238 12.38 -7.69 -7.29
CA VAL A 238 12.82 -6.70 -6.29
C VAL A 238 14.14 -7.09 -5.66
N ALA A 239 14.35 -8.34 -5.27
CA ALA A 239 15.60 -8.78 -4.66
C ALA A 239 16.80 -8.65 -5.62
N ASP A 240 16.62 -8.97 -6.90
CA ASP A 240 17.68 -8.83 -7.91
C ASP A 240 17.92 -7.36 -8.31
N ARG A 241 16.87 -6.51 -8.35
CA ARG A 241 17.04 -5.07 -8.58
C ARG A 241 17.63 -4.32 -7.39
N GLU A 242 17.23 -4.65 -6.16
CA GLU A 242 17.80 -4.04 -4.95
C GLU A 242 19.27 -4.42 -4.76
N ARG A 243 19.64 -5.66 -5.10
CA ARG A 243 21.05 -6.09 -5.09
C ARG A 243 21.85 -5.31 -6.13
N SER A 244 21.33 -5.14 -7.34
CA SER A 244 21.99 -4.37 -8.41
C SER A 244 22.04 -2.86 -8.10
N GLU A 245 20.99 -2.26 -7.52
CA GLU A 245 21.00 -0.85 -7.13
C GLU A 245 21.87 -0.58 -5.90
N ASN A 246 21.94 -1.49 -4.93
CA ASN A 246 22.84 -1.35 -3.78
C ASN A 246 24.32 -1.51 -4.18
N GLU A 247 24.63 -2.41 -5.13
CA GLU A 247 25.97 -2.53 -5.73
C GLU A 247 26.34 -1.26 -6.51
N MET A 248 25.41 -0.69 -7.29
CA MET A 248 25.64 0.54 -8.04
C MET A 248 25.72 1.78 -7.13
N LYS A 249 24.91 1.86 -6.06
CA LYS A 249 25.02 2.90 -5.03
C LYS A 249 26.35 2.80 -4.30
N GLN A 250 26.81 1.61 -3.96
CA GLN A 250 28.14 1.42 -3.36
C GLN A 250 29.27 1.82 -4.31
N GLU A 251 29.20 1.49 -5.60
CA GLU A 251 30.21 1.94 -6.58
C GLU A 251 30.21 3.46 -6.78
N ILE A 252 29.04 4.11 -6.87
CA ILE A 252 28.94 5.58 -7.05
C ILE A 252 29.37 6.31 -5.77
N PHE A 253 28.98 5.83 -4.59
CA PHE A 253 29.43 6.41 -3.32
C PHE A 253 30.92 6.19 -3.04
N GLN A 254 31.53 5.12 -3.56
CA GLN A 254 32.96 4.86 -3.38
C GLN A 254 33.85 5.51 -4.44
N LYS A 255 33.37 5.77 -5.67
CA LYS A 255 34.19 6.29 -6.78
C LYS A 255 34.17 7.80 -6.98
N GLY A 256 33.40 8.57 -6.22
CA GLY A 256 33.23 10.00 -6.52
C GLY A 256 32.84 10.88 -5.36
N LYS A 257 33.47 10.72 -4.19
CA LYS A 257 33.31 11.68 -3.10
C LYS A 257 34.21 12.90 -3.38
N LEU A 258 33.75 13.79 -4.25
CA LEU A 258 34.26 15.17 -4.22
C LEU A 258 33.73 15.75 -2.91
N GLU A 259 34.57 15.80 -1.87
CA GLU A 259 34.20 16.46 -0.61
C GLU A 259 34.18 17.97 -0.87
N ILE A 260 32.99 18.47 -1.23
CA ILE A 260 32.72 19.90 -1.35
C ILE A 260 32.76 20.46 0.08
N PRO A 261 33.58 21.50 0.34
CA PRO A 261 33.54 22.19 1.62
C PRO A 261 32.13 22.68 1.93
N TRP A 262 31.71 22.59 3.20
CA TRP A 262 30.32 22.92 3.58
C TRP A 262 29.97 24.37 3.24
N GLU A 263 30.95 25.28 3.26
CA GLU A 263 30.79 26.69 2.85
C GLU A 263 30.41 26.79 1.36
N LEU A 264 31.14 26.06 0.50
CA LEU A 264 30.89 26.05 -0.94
C LEU A 264 29.57 25.36 -1.27
N GLU A 265 29.20 24.32 -0.51
CA GLU A 265 27.89 23.68 -0.63
C GLU A 265 26.75 24.66 -0.27
N GLU A 266 26.90 25.43 0.81
CA GLU A 266 25.92 26.47 1.18
C GLU A 266 25.80 27.57 0.13
N GLU A 267 26.92 28.07 -0.40
CA GLU A 267 26.93 29.09 -1.46
C GLU A 267 26.25 28.60 -2.74
N LEU A 268 26.52 27.35 -3.14
CA LEU A 268 25.87 26.73 -4.30
C LEU A 268 24.37 26.55 -4.09
N LEU A 269 23.95 26.17 -2.88
CA LEU A 269 22.54 26.07 -2.52
C LEU A 269 21.83 27.42 -2.57
N ASP A 270 22.46 28.48 -2.06
CA ASP A 270 21.91 29.85 -2.12
C ASP A 270 21.76 30.31 -3.57
N ALA A 271 22.82 30.17 -4.37
CA ALA A 271 22.81 30.55 -5.78
C ALA A 271 21.72 29.80 -6.57
N ALA A 272 21.60 28.49 -6.34
CA ALA A 272 20.56 27.67 -6.99
C ALA A 272 19.15 28.10 -6.57
N ALA A 273 18.93 28.37 -5.28
CA ALA A 273 17.62 28.82 -4.77
C ALA A 273 17.25 30.21 -5.32
N GLU A 274 18.19 31.16 -5.32
CA GLU A 274 17.97 32.50 -5.87
C GLU A 274 17.63 32.46 -7.36
N TYR A 275 18.40 31.68 -8.14
CA TYR A 275 18.16 31.52 -9.58
C TYR A 275 16.78 30.91 -9.87
N LEU A 276 16.37 29.86 -9.14
CA LEU A 276 15.06 29.26 -9.35
C LEU A 276 13.93 30.21 -8.95
N LYS A 277 14.09 30.97 -7.86
CA LYS A 277 13.12 32.00 -7.47
C LYS A 277 12.99 33.11 -8.51
N SER A 278 14.09 33.53 -9.15
CA SER A 278 14.01 34.54 -10.21
C SER A 278 13.24 34.02 -11.42
N LEU A 279 13.51 32.77 -11.85
CA LEU A 279 12.77 32.13 -12.94
C LEU A 279 11.27 32.01 -12.65
N LEU A 280 10.90 31.66 -11.41
CA LEU A 280 9.50 31.56 -11.00
C LEU A 280 8.79 32.91 -11.03
N LYS A 281 9.47 33.99 -10.61
CA LYS A 281 8.94 35.36 -10.69
C LYS A 281 8.70 35.82 -12.12
N GLU A 282 9.64 35.54 -13.03
CA GLU A 282 9.51 35.86 -14.45
C GLU A 282 8.35 35.10 -15.11
N ARG A 283 8.16 33.82 -14.75
CA ARG A 283 7.07 33.00 -15.26
C ARG A 283 5.70 33.49 -14.76
N GLY A 284 5.61 33.88 -13.48
CA GLY A 284 4.39 34.45 -12.89
C GLY A 284 3.98 35.81 -13.48
N GLN A 285 4.94 36.62 -13.94
CA GLN A 285 4.68 37.89 -14.63
C GLN A 285 4.14 37.67 -16.06
N ASN A 286 4.60 36.63 -16.76
CA ASN A 286 4.16 36.31 -18.12
C ASN A 286 2.77 35.66 -18.20
N THR A 287 2.31 34.96 -17.16
CA THR A 287 0.94 34.41 -17.08
C THR A 287 -0.13 35.47 -16.75
N GLY A 288 0.26 36.70 -16.37
CA GLY A 288 -0.64 37.81 -16.08
C GLY A 288 -1.20 38.55 -17.32
N LEU A 289 -0.86 38.10 -18.54
CA LEU A 289 -1.28 38.72 -19.81
C LEU A 289 -2.39 37.96 -20.57
N MET A 290 -3.00 36.93 -19.96
CA MET A 290 -4.26 36.36 -20.41
C MET A 290 -5.31 36.51 -19.30
N LYS A 291 -5.85 37.72 -19.15
CA LYS A 291 -7.18 37.94 -18.60
C LYS A 291 -8.20 38.00 -19.73
#